data_AF-A0A925RQW9-F1
#
_entry.id   AF-A0A925RQW9-F1
#
_cell.length_a   1.000
_cell.length_b   1.000
_cell.length_c   1.000
_cell.angle_alpha   90.00
_cell.angle_beta   90.00
_cell.angle_gamma   90.00
#
_symmetry.space_group_name_H-M   'P 1'
#
loop_
_entity.id
_entity.type
_entity.pdbx_description
1 polymer ?
#
loop_
_entity_poly.entity_id
_entity_poly.type
_entity_poly.pdbx_seq_one_letter_code
_entity_poly.pdbx_strand_id
1 'polypeptide(L)'
;MDSQRIIFRNHGDPSEVLELEEFDHGPLGNGEVLLAINAAPINPADLNYIEGTYGIKPTLPAIAGLECAATVLESRSEKFSPGELVMPISKIGAWATHAVTTADNLIRLPAGIDPHQAAMLKVNPATAWLLLHRFTMLKEGDW
;
A
#
# COMPACT_ATOMS: atom_id res chain seq x y z
N MET A 1 -10.01 8.92 16.56
CA MET A 1 -9.02 9.70 15.81
C MET A 1 -9.58 9.84 14.43
N ASP A 2 -9.59 11.05 13.90
CA ASP A 2 -10.20 11.29 12.58
C ASP A 2 -9.31 10.65 11.51
N SER A 3 -9.88 9.73 10.72
CA SER A 3 -9.13 9.07 9.65
C SER A 3 -9.09 10.00 8.45
N GLN A 4 -7.89 10.25 7.93
CA GLN A 4 -7.66 11.08 6.75
C GLN A 4 -7.06 10.28 5.59
N ARG A 5 -7.34 10.69 4.36
CA ARG A 5 -6.82 10.09 3.12
C ARG A 5 -6.63 11.12 2.01
N ILE A 6 -5.73 10.80 1.08
CA ILE A 6 -5.55 11.57 -0.15
C ILE A 6 -6.36 10.92 -1.27
N ILE A 7 -7.33 11.65 -1.81
CA ILE A 7 -8.29 11.19 -2.82
C ILE A 7 -8.16 12.01 -4.10
N PHE A 8 -8.47 11.41 -5.24
CA PHE A 8 -8.62 12.13 -6.51
C PHE A 8 -9.88 11.66 -7.23
N ARG A 9 -10.61 12.62 -7.81
CA ARG A 9 -11.91 12.39 -8.49
C ARG A 9 -11.82 12.47 -10.00
N ASN A 10 -10.72 13.03 -10.49
CA ASN A 10 -10.40 13.16 -11.91
C ASN A 10 -8.92 12.78 -12.08
N HIS A 11 -8.58 12.30 -13.28
CA HIS A 11 -7.19 12.21 -13.69
C HIS A 11 -6.63 13.60 -13.99
N GLY A 12 -5.35 13.82 -13.71
CA GLY A 12 -4.67 15.08 -14.01
C GLY A 12 -3.34 15.22 -13.29
N ASP A 13 -2.77 16.42 -13.34
CA ASP A 13 -1.57 16.78 -12.58
C ASP A 13 -1.83 16.52 -11.08
N PRO A 14 -1.03 15.68 -10.40
CA PRO A 14 -1.19 15.40 -8.98
C PRO A 14 -1.24 16.66 -8.09
N SER A 15 -0.61 17.78 -8.48
CA SER A 15 -0.71 19.03 -7.70
C SER A 15 -2.11 19.66 -7.73
N GLU A 16 -2.89 19.36 -8.76
CA GLU A 16 -4.20 19.98 -9.02
C GLU A 16 -5.38 19.09 -8.64
N VAL A 17 -5.21 17.76 -8.67
CA VAL A 17 -6.33 16.81 -8.52
C VAL A 17 -6.40 16.08 -7.19
N LEU A 18 -5.35 16.18 -6.36
CA LEU A 18 -5.31 15.52 -5.06
C LEU A 18 -5.97 16.38 -3.98
N GLU A 19 -6.85 15.76 -3.21
CA GLU A 19 -7.58 16.39 -2.10
C GLU A 19 -7.34 15.58 -0.82
N LEU A 20 -7.19 16.28 0.31
CA LEU A 20 -7.24 15.66 1.64
C LEU A 20 -8.70 15.52 2.07
N GLU A 21 -9.11 14.31 2.44
CA GLU A 21 -10.47 14.01 2.87
C GLU A 21 -10.46 13.26 4.21
N GLU A 22 -11.32 13.67 5.12
CA GLU A 22 -11.65 12.91 6.33
C GLU A 22 -12.68 11.82 6.01
N PHE A 23 -12.56 10.66 6.66
CA PHE A 23 -13.47 9.55 6.44
C PHE A 23 -13.68 8.73 7.72
N ASP A 24 -14.78 7.98 7.71
CA ASP A 24 -15.05 6.91 8.68
C ASP A 24 -14.89 5.57 7.96
N HIS A 25 -14.11 4.66 8.53
CA HIS A 25 -13.94 3.31 8.00
C HIS A 25 -15.11 2.38 8.36
N GLY A 26 -15.98 2.78 9.30
CA GLY A 26 -17.10 1.98 9.78
C GLY A 26 -16.66 0.74 10.56
N PRO A 27 -17.61 -0.12 10.99
CA PRO A 27 -17.29 -1.37 11.66
C PRO A 27 -16.67 -2.38 10.69
N LEU A 28 -15.69 -3.16 11.19
CA LEU A 28 -15.08 -4.23 10.40
C LEU A 28 -16.03 -5.40 10.16
N GLY A 29 -16.07 -5.86 8.90
CA GLY A 29 -16.69 -7.11 8.48
C GLY A 29 -15.84 -8.34 8.79
N ASN A 30 -16.42 -9.53 8.57
CA ASN A 30 -15.74 -10.80 8.83
C ASN A 30 -14.47 -10.95 7.97
N GLY A 31 -13.35 -11.31 8.60
CA GLY A 31 -12.07 -11.48 7.90
C GLY A 31 -11.34 -10.18 7.54
N GLU A 32 -11.93 -9.02 7.84
CA GLU A 32 -11.30 -7.71 7.62
C GLU A 32 -10.36 -7.33 8.76
N VAL A 33 -9.40 -6.48 8.42
CA VAL A 33 -8.35 -5.99 9.30
C VAL A 33 -8.26 -4.48 9.14
N LEU A 34 -8.34 -3.75 10.26
CA LEU A 34 -8.08 -2.33 10.31
C LEU A 34 -6.58 -2.09 10.50
N LEU A 35 -6.03 -1.22 9.68
CA LEU A 35 -4.62 -0.87 9.67
C LEU A 35 -4.43 0.61 10.01
N ALA A 36 -3.38 0.92 10.77
CA ALA A 36 -2.77 2.24 10.84
C ALA A 36 -1.57 2.28 9.89
N ILE A 37 -1.58 3.16 8.90
CA ILE A 37 -0.46 3.29 7.96
C ILE A 37 0.71 3.96 8.69
N ASN A 38 1.86 3.29 8.73
CA ASN A 38 3.07 3.84 9.33
C ASN A 38 3.80 4.75 8.35
N ALA A 39 3.96 4.29 7.11
CA ALA A 39 4.62 5.02 6.04
C ALA A 39 4.14 4.51 4.68
N ALA A 40 4.04 5.42 3.70
CA ALA A 40 3.76 5.12 2.31
C ALA A 40 4.66 6.00 1.42
N PRO A 41 5.53 5.43 0.58
CA PRO A 41 6.36 6.20 -0.33
C PRO A 41 5.54 6.82 -1.48
N ILE A 42 6.16 7.78 -2.16
CA ILE A 42 5.68 8.33 -3.43
C ILE A 42 6.61 7.82 -4.52
N ASN A 43 6.11 6.92 -5.36
CA ASN A 43 6.81 6.36 -6.51
C ASN A 43 6.31 7.00 -7.82
N PRO A 44 7.10 6.96 -8.91
CA PRO A 44 6.62 7.39 -10.23
C PRO A 44 5.35 6.66 -10.70
N ALA A 45 5.16 5.40 -10.30
CA ALA A 45 3.95 4.65 -10.60
C ALA A 45 2.70 5.25 -9.95
N ASP A 46 2.81 5.85 -8.76
CA ASP A 46 1.71 6.52 -8.09
C ASP A 46 1.26 7.77 -8.88
N LEU A 47 2.23 8.56 -9.37
CA LEU A 47 1.96 9.76 -10.17
C LEU A 47 1.29 9.40 -11.49
N ASN A 48 1.85 8.43 -12.22
CA ASN A 48 1.24 7.92 -13.45
C ASN A 48 -0.19 7.37 -13.22
N TYR A 49 -0.44 6.79 -12.05
CA TYR A 49 -1.75 6.26 -11.67
C TYR A 49 -2.79 7.37 -11.49
N ILE A 50 -2.38 8.48 -10.85
CA ILE A 50 -3.19 9.69 -10.66
C ILE A 50 -3.43 10.40 -12.00
N GLU A 51 -2.40 10.54 -12.83
CA GLU A 51 -2.48 11.14 -14.17
C GLU A 51 -3.31 10.30 -15.17
N GLY A 52 -3.54 9.02 -14.86
CA GLY A 52 -4.30 8.10 -15.73
C GLY A 52 -3.50 7.54 -16.90
N THR A 53 -2.17 7.67 -16.85
CA THR A 53 -1.22 7.16 -17.84
C THR A 53 -0.67 5.77 -17.49
N TYR A 54 -0.91 5.30 -16.25
CA TYR A 54 -0.50 3.96 -15.83
C TYR A 54 -1.30 2.85 -16.53
N GLY A 55 -0.68 1.68 -16.71
CA GLY A 55 -1.28 0.54 -17.43
C GLY A 55 -2.56 -0.01 -16.80
N ILE A 56 -2.78 0.27 -15.50
CA ILE A 56 -4.02 -0.06 -14.78
C ILE A 56 -4.69 1.27 -14.38
N LYS A 57 -5.96 1.43 -14.75
CA LYS A 57 -6.73 2.64 -14.43
C LYS A 57 -7.61 2.45 -13.18
N PRO A 58 -7.68 3.44 -12.27
CA PRO A 58 -8.65 3.44 -11.17
C PRO A 58 -10.09 3.52 -11.67
N THR A 59 -10.99 2.94 -10.89
CA THR A 59 -12.37 3.46 -10.81
C THR A 59 -12.34 4.70 -9.93
N LEU A 60 -12.83 5.82 -10.44
CA LEU A 60 -12.88 7.10 -9.71
C LEU A 60 -14.19 7.20 -8.91
N PRO A 61 -14.18 7.85 -7.72
CA PRO A 61 -13.01 8.45 -7.07
C PRO A 61 -12.07 7.38 -6.47
N ALA A 62 -10.78 7.67 -6.42
CA ALA A 62 -9.76 6.72 -5.95
C ALA A 62 -8.84 7.34 -4.90
N ILE A 63 -8.33 6.48 -4.01
CA ILE A 63 -7.34 6.85 -2.99
C ILE A 63 -5.95 6.62 -3.58
N ALA A 64 -5.06 7.60 -3.40
CA ALA A 64 -3.70 7.55 -3.92
C ALA A 64 -2.79 6.61 -3.08
N GLY A 65 -1.63 6.27 -3.64
CA GLY A 65 -0.63 5.42 -3.01
C GLY A 65 -0.82 3.91 -3.27
N LEU A 66 0.23 3.28 -3.79
CA LEU A 66 0.24 1.88 -4.17
C LEU A 66 0.86 0.96 -3.13
N GLU A 67 1.76 1.43 -2.27
CA GLU A 67 2.43 0.61 -1.25
C GLU A 67 2.58 1.33 0.10
N CYS A 68 2.70 0.52 1.17
CA CYS A 68 2.94 0.99 2.52
C CYS A 68 3.41 -0.15 3.42
N ALA A 69 3.89 0.23 4.61
CA ALA A 69 3.89 -0.61 5.80
C ALA A 69 2.84 -0.08 6.78
N ALA A 70 2.14 -1.00 7.45
CA ALA A 70 1.05 -0.65 8.34
C ALA A 70 1.04 -1.54 9.58
N THR A 71 0.51 -1.01 10.67
CA THR A 71 0.32 -1.74 11.92
C THR A 71 -1.14 -2.17 12.04
N VAL A 72 -1.39 -3.41 12.41
CA VAL A 72 -2.74 -3.91 12.66
C VAL A 72 -3.30 -3.23 13.92
N LEU A 73 -4.45 -2.56 13.81
CA LEU A 73 -5.17 -1.98 14.95
C LEU A 73 -6.25 -2.93 15.48
N GLU A 74 -7.01 -3.54 14.58
CA GLU A 74 -8.07 -4.49 14.89
C GLU A 74 -8.15 -5.54 13.78
N SER A 75 -8.51 -6.78 14.13
CA SER A 75 -8.65 -7.89 13.18
C SER A 75 -9.91 -8.69 13.48
N ARG A 76 -10.72 -8.94 12.45
CA ARG A 76 -11.82 -9.91 12.43
C ARG A 76 -11.39 -11.25 11.82
N SER A 77 -10.08 -11.52 11.81
CA SER A 77 -9.45 -12.76 11.34
C SER A 77 -8.48 -13.28 12.40
N GLU A 78 -8.37 -14.60 12.52
CA GLU A 78 -7.40 -15.24 13.43
C GLU A 78 -5.95 -15.16 12.92
N LYS A 79 -5.71 -14.72 11.67
CA LYS A 79 -4.38 -14.69 11.05
C LYS A 79 -3.47 -13.57 11.56
N PHE A 80 -4.06 -12.51 12.10
CA PHE A 80 -3.35 -11.30 12.52
C PHE A 80 -3.89 -10.78 13.84
N SER A 81 -2.98 -10.31 14.69
CA SER A 81 -3.29 -9.69 15.98
C SER A 81 -2.95 -8.20 15.97
N PRO A 82 -3.64 -7.37 16.78
CA PRO A 82 -3.26 -5.97 16.99
C PRO A 82 -1.79 -5.80 17.36
N GLY A 83 -1.15 -4.76 16.81
CA GLY A 83 0.25 -4.43 17.02
C GLY A 83 1.23 -5.09 16.02
N GLU A 84 0.76 -6.02 15.19
CA GLU A 84 1.62 -6.64 14.17
C GLU A 84 1.89 -5.69 13.00
N LEU A 85 3.16 -5.62 12.59
CA LEU A 85 3.56 -4.88 11.38
C LEU A 85 3.33 -5.76 10.14
N VAL A 86 2.63 -5.21 9.16
CA VAL A 86 2.21 -5.90 7.94
C VAL A 86 2.45 -5.06 6.70
N MET A 87 2.52 -5.75 5.56
CA MET A 87 2.62 -5.16 4.23
C MET A 87 1.46 -5.66 3.36
N PRO A 88 0.63 -4.77 2.79
CA PRO A 88 -0.44 -5.17 1.88
C PRO A 88 0.10 -5.59 0.51
N ILE A 89 -0.32 -6.75 0.00
CA ILE A 89 0.11 -7.29 -1.29
C ILE A 89 -0.55 -6.54 -2.44
N SER A 90 -1.86 -6.27 -2.32
CA SER A 90 -2.64 -5.51 -3.29
C SER A 90 -2.79 -4.05 -2.87
N LYS A 91 -3.18 -3.20 -3.81
CA LYS A 91 -3.44 -1.78 -3.55
C LYS A 91 -4.62 -1.63 -2.57
N ILE A 92 -4.42 -0.82 -1.55
CA ILE A 92 -5.45 -0.49 -0.54
C ILE A 92 -5.75 1.03 -0.45
N GLY A 93 -5.05 1.86 -1.23
CA GLY A 93 -5.10 3.33 -1.06
C GLY A 93 -4.20 3.75 0.10
N ALA A 94 -2.89 3.71 -0.14
CA ALA A 94 -1.88 3.77 0.92
C ALA A 94 -1.57 5.19 1.43
N TRP A 95 -1.91 6.25 0.69
CA TRP A 95 -1.77 7.63 1.16
C TRP A 95 -2.96 8.00 2.04
N ALA A 96 -3.05 7.33 3.18
CA ALA A 96 -4.08 7.49 4.18
C ALA A 96 -3.50 7.22 5.57
N THR A 97 -4.20 7.68 6.60
CA THR A 97 -3.87 7.36 8.01
C THR A 97 -4.29 5.94 8.37
N HIS A 98 -5.39 5.47 7.77
CA HIS A 98 -5.97 4.16 8.05
C HIS A 98 -6.45 3.49 6.76
N ALA A 99 -6.54 2.16 6.79
CA ALA A 99 -7.14 1.39 5.72
C ALA A 99 -7.75 0.10 6.25
N VAL A 100 -8.82 -0.35 5.61
CA VAL A 100 -9.43 -1.66 5.86
C VAL A 100 -9.12 -2.57 4.68
N THR A 101 -8.68 -3.78 4.97
CA THR A 101 -8.44 -4.80 3.94
C THR A 101 -8.68 -6.20 4.50
N THR A 102 -8.64 -7.23 3.65
CA THR A 102 -8.80 -8.61 4.09
C THR A 102 -7.47 -9.17 4.59
N ALA A 103 -7.53 -10.10 5.55
CA ALA A 103 -6.33 -10.76 6.07
C ALA A 103 -5.50 -11.45 4.95
N ASP A 104 -6.15 -11.98 3.92
CA ASP A 104 -5.47 -12.64 2.78
C ASP A 104 -4.64 -11.67 1.93
N ASN A 105 -4.89 -10.37 2.05
CA ASN A 105 -4.14 -9.34 1.36
C ASN A 105 -2.88 -8.90 2.13
N LEU A 106 -2.57 -9.48 3.28
CA LEU A 106 -1.50 -9.03 4.16
C LEU A 106 -0.36 -10.04 4.26
N ILE A 107 0.86 -9.52 4.29
CA ILE A 107 2.07 -10.26 4.67
C ILE A 107 2.55 -9.73 6.01
N ARG A 108 2.78 -10.63 6.96
CA ARG A 108 3.43 -10.30 8.24
C ARG A 108 4.89 -9.95 8.00
N LEU A 109 5.33 -8.82 8.51
CA LEU A 109 6.72 -8.39 8.45
C LEU A 109 7.52 -8.90 9.66
N PRO A 110 8.84 -9.09 9.53
CA PRO A 110 9.68 -9.49 10.66
C PRO A 110 9.61 -8.50 11.82
N ALA A 111 9.63 -9.00 13.04
CA ALA A 111 9.66 -8.15 14.23
C ALA A 111 10.93 -7.28 14.25
N GLY A 112 10.79 -5.99 14.55
CA GLY A 112 11.89 -5.04 14.68
C GLY A 112 12.41 -4.46 13.36
N ILE A 113 11.83 -4.81 12.20
CA ILE A 113 12.13 -4.10 10.96
C ILE A 113 11.69 -2.63 11.06
N ASP A 114 12.48 -1.72 10.49
CA ASP A 114 12.09 -0.31 10.39
C ASP A 114 10.87 -0.17 9.47
N PRO A 115 9.73 0.38 9.95
CA PRO A 115 8.54 0.57 9.14
C PRO A 115 8.78 1.44 7.89
N HIS A 116 9.71 2.41 7.94
CA HIS A 116 10.02 3.24 6.77
C HIS A 116 10.70 2.43 5.67
N GLN A 117 11.67 1.57 6.02
CA GLN A 117 12.28 0.65 5.06
C GLN A 117 11.28 -0.39 4.58
N ALA A 118 10.45 -0.93 5.48
CA ALA A 118 9.47 -1.93 5.13
C ALA A 118 8.43 -1.41 4.13
N ALA A 119 8.06 -0.12 4.20
CA ALA A 119 7.11 0.50 3.29
C ALA A 119 7.59 0.55 1.82
N MET A 120 8.89 0.34 1.57
CA MET A 120 9.49 0.36 0.24
C MET A 120 9.78 -1.05 -0.31
N LEU A 121 9.39 -2.13 0.39
CA LEU A 121 9.76 -3.50 0.01
C LEU A 121 8.97 -4.07 -1.16
N LYS A 122 7.71 -3.63 -1.34
CA LYS A 122 6.78 -4.32 -2.23
C LYS A 122 7.05 -4.03 -3.70
N VAL A 123 7.31 -2.78 -4.05
CA VAL A 123 7.41 -2.38 -5.46
C VAL A 123 8.84 -2.55 -5.96
N ASN A 124 9.79 -1.74 -5.48
CA ASN A 124 11.12 -1.68 -6.08
C ASN A 124 11.97 -2.95 -5.83
N PRO A 125 12.15 -3.43 -4.58
CA PRO A 125 12.94 -4.63 -4.31
C PRO A 125 12.34 -5.91 -4.89
N ALA A 126 11.02 -6.10 -4.81
CA ALA A 126 10.38 -7.28 -5.39
C ALA A 126 10.51 -7.29 -6.93
N THR A 127 10.33 -6.14 -7.59
CA THR A 127 10.51 -6.02 -9.05
C THR A 127 11.94 -6.36 -9.45
N ALA A 128 12.94 -5.76 -8.78
CA ALA A 128 14.35 -6.04 -9.03
C ALA A 128 14.67 -7.53 -8.81
N TRP A 129 14.19 -8.12 -7.72
CA TRP A 129 14.39 -9.54 -7.43
C TRP A 129 13.83 -10.44 -8.53
N LEU A 130 12.61 -10.16 -9.01
CA LEU A 130 11.99 -10.92 -10.09
C LEU A 130 12.77 -10.82 -11.41
N LEU A 131 13.20 -9.62 -11.79
CA LEU A 131 14.00 -9.42 -13.01
C LEU A 131 15.30 -10.25 -12.97
N LEU A 132 15.99 -10.25 -11.83
CA LEU A 132 17.28 -10.94 -11.67
C LEU A 132 17.15 -12.47 -11.53
N HIS A 133 16.02 -12.99 -11.05
CA HIS A 133 15.90 -14.42 -10.68
C HIS A 133 14.84 -15.21 -11.47
N ARG A 134 13.95 -14.55 -12.23
CA ARG A 134 12.84 -15.24 -12.93
C ARG A 134 12.93 -15.21 -14.44
N PHE A 135 13.65 -14.25 -15.03
CA PHE A 135 13.68 -14.08 -16.49
C PHE A 135 15.00 -14.55 -17.11
N THR A 136 16.10 -14.51 -16.35
CA THR A 136 17.40 -15.00 -16.78
C THR A 136 18.15 -15.63 -15.60
N MET A 137 19.05 -16.57 -15.89
CA MET A 137 19.98 -17.10 -14.89
C MET A 137 21.28 -16.29 -14.96
N LEU A 138 21.48 -15.41 -13.98
CA LEU A 138 22.72 -14.67 -13.81
C LEU A 138 23.75 -15.51 -13.06
N LYS A 139 25.02 -15.30 -13.40
CA LYS A 139 26.20 -15.84 -12.74
C LYS A 139 27.08 -14.70 -12.24
N GLU A 140 27.98 -15.04 -11.33
CA GLU A 140 29.02 -14.12 -10.89
C GLU A 140 29.84 -13.62 -12.09
N GLY A 141 29.94 -12.30 -12.25
CA GLY A 141 30.64 -11.64 -13.35
C GLY A 141 29.75 -11.23 -14.54
N ASP A 142 28.47 -11.57 -14.54
CA ASP A 142 27.52 -11.11 -15.57
C ASP A 142 27.18 -9.61 -15.40
N TRP A 143 26.89 -8.92 -16.52
CA TRP A 143 26.56 -7.49 -16.59
C TRP A 143 25.29 -7.23 -17.42
#